data_AF-A0A1M7G255-F1
#
_entry.id   AF-A0A1M7G255-F1
#
_cell.length_a   1.000
_cell.length_b   1.000
_cell.length_c   1.000
_cell.angle_alpha   90.00
_cell.angle_beta   90.00
_cell.angle_gamma   90.00
#
_symmetry.space_group_name_H-M   'P 1'
#
loop_
_entity.id
_entity.type
_entity.pdbx_description
1 polymer ?
#
loop_
_entity_poly.entity_id
_entity_poly.type
_entity_poly.pdbx_seq_one_letter_code
_entity_poly.pdbx_strand_id
1 'polypeptide(L)'
;MKILVAGGTYKNQMTRETGRKQFSMVGGHVVARLLGRYSKHDIYLHTNMSSEAQDLTRNLRQSIRKDHVSTEYIEKVSAPFGILTDGGIHALANTFESARIHRRDGRFFRTFDAFVLTTDLNQRDFKYLRSYAHNNDIPLIIITCGEYRLHMTHPDDRLITLEAGAGLPLYHLHLSEIHESLLTVKIKDTPLITRQVQDKEPVSEGTFRKPATLLGQLIIFATGIALLIFLIMSVFEWFSAPGQNPQADIDWNAAVDHPDCSTVEACTVLGDRYLSALEEYMDISREPYVFFENRPRRTYQDYAVDDGAPELIEEVREVPGGAEPYLGYYDEFETLFPEEYTDQIDIFRLFSDGEGNTLAYVEISEDETVLAMDFRDNAHKAARYRTHVHEFAHLYSLPPEDFTDECAADTAMDCLKEDTLMHDYTVRFWSHYGAGWLENRYKSQAERDAFFANNITDFYVPYQAVNPKEDYAVTFTMFVTRAIPAESGQLQDIKVRSMYEDPEHVKLRADILRNLLELERAGD
;
A
#
# COMPACT_ATOMS: atom_id res chain seq x y z
N MET A 1 25.04 22.70 9.82
CA MET A 1 24.55 21.64 8.92
C MET A 1 23.14 21.27 9.35
N LYS A 2 22.31 20.79 8.42
CA LYS A 2 20.96 20.33 8.69
C LYS A 2 20.93 18.81 8.73
N ILE A 3 20.47 18.23 9.83
CA ILE A 3 20.38 16.78 10.01
C ILE A 3 18.91 16.41 10.14
N LEU A 4 18.46 15.51 9.27
CA LEU A 4 17.14 14.92 9.39
C LEU A 4 17.21 13.69 10.27
N VAL A 5 16.39 13.65 11.30
CA VAL A 5 16.15 12.45 12.10
C VAL A 5 14.74 11.98 11.81
N ALA A 6 14.57 10.71 11.45
CA ALA A 6 13.26 10.12 11.28
C ALA A 6 13.11 8.94 12.23
N GLY A 7 12.01 8.92 12.98
CA GLY A 7 11.72 7.87 13.95
C GLY A 7 10.28 7.85 14.45
N GLY A 8 9.85 6.73 15.01
CA GLY A 8 8.49 6.54 15.51
C GLY A 8 8.17 7.25 16.83
N THR A 9 6.87 7.35 17.14
CA THR A 9 6.36 7.81 18.43
C THR A 9 5.37 6.83 19.03
N TYR A 10 5.62 6.43 20.28
CA TYR A 10 4.82 5.43 20.99
C TYR A 10 4.47 5.89 22.40
N LYS A 11 3.24 5.61 22.84
CA LYS A 11 2.86 5.60 24.25
C LYS A 11 3.46 4.35 24.90
N ASN A 12 4.16 4.54 26.01
CA ASN A 12 4.67 3.42 26.78
C ASN A 12 3.62 2.95 27.81
N GLN A 13 3.11 1.74 27.64
CA GLN A 13 2.15 1.09 28.54
C GLN A 13 2.69 -0.24 29.11
N MET A 14 4.00 -0.47 29.02
CA MET A 14 4.64 -1.66 29.57
C MET A 14 4.56 -1.70 31.10
N THR A 15 4.33 -2.89 31.66
CA THR A 15 3.98 -3.07 33.07
C THR A 15 5.20 -3.35 33.97
N ARG A 16 6.38 -3.68 33.42
CA ARG A 16 7.47 -4.26 34.25
C ARG A 16 8.48 -3.29 34.89
N GLU A 17 8.36 -3.17 36.21
CA GLU A 17 9.38 -3.54 37.23
C GLU A 17 10.78 -2.90 37.23
N THR A 18 10.96 -1.67 36.75
CA THR A 18 12.15 -0.90 37.15
C THR A 18 11.74 0.40 37.83
N GLY A 19 12.20 0.61 39.06
CA GLY A 19 11.91 1.79 39.88
C GLY A 19 12.48 3.12 39.33
N ARG A 20 12.41 3.34 38.01
CA ARG A 20 12.77 4.57 37.31
C ARG A 20 11.53 5.14 36.64
N LYS A 21 11.46 6.48 36.55
CA LYS A 21 10.36 7.19 35.87
C LYS A 21 10.20 6.63 34.44
N GLN A 22 9.08 5.95 34.18
CA GLN A 22 8.72 5.56 32.83
C GLN A 22 8.48 6.80 31.99
N PHE A 23 9.15 6.90 30.83
CA PHE A 23 8.80 7.90 29.83
C PHE A 23 7.42 7.59 29.30
N SER A 24 6.50 8.56 29.35
CA SER A 24 5.15 8.38 28.79
C SER A 24 5.14 8.24 27.27
N MET A 25 6.14 8.83 26.59
CA MET A 25 6.36 8.73 25.15
C MET A 25 7.77 8.23 24.85
N VAL A 26 7.87 7.23 23.98
CA VAL A 26 9.11 6.52 23.59
C VAL A 26 9.17 6.31 22.06
N GLY A 27 10.25 5.73 21.56
CA GLY A 27 10.52 5.57 20.12
C GLY A 27 11.70 6.40 19.61
N GLY A 28 11.87 6.44 18.29
CA GLY A 28 12.99 7.07 17.60
C GLY A 28 13.04 8.59 17.75
N HIS A 29 11.93 9.25 18.04
CA HIS A 29 11.94 10.68 18.37
C HIS A 29 12.85 11.03 19.56
N VAL A 30 13.16 10.07 20.46
CA VAL A 30 14.09 10.29 21.57
C VAL A 30 15.54 10.40 21.08
N VAL A 31 15.89 9.71 19.98
CA VAL A 31 17.19 9.87 19.31
C VAL A 31 17.34 11.31 18.80
N ALA A 32 16.29 11.86 18.17
CA ALA A 32 16.31 13.26 17.72
C ALA A 32 16.57 14.23 18.88
N ARG A 33 15.94 14.01 20.03
CA ARG A 33 16.15 14.83 21.24
C ARG A 33 17.58 14.72 21.78
N LEU A 34 18.18 13.52 21.74
CA LEU A 34 19.59 13.33 22.09
C LEU A 34 20.50 14.15 21.16
N LEU A 35 20.30 14.04 19.84
CA LEU A 35 21.07 14.83 18.87
C LEU A 35 20.84 16.34 19.09
N GLY A 36 19.61 16.76 19.34
CA GLY A 36 19.27 18.15 19.59
C GLY A 36 20.07 18.75 20.76
N ARG A 37 20.24 17.99 21.85
CA ARG A 37 21.02 18.39 23.03
C ARG A 37 22.53 18.35 22.83
N TYR A 38 23.07 17.38 22.10
CA TYR A 38 24.52 17.13 22.06
C TYR A 38 25.19 17.52 20.74
N SER A 39 24.42 17.87 19.71
CA SER A 39 24.90 18.30 18.39
C SER A 39 24.91 19.81 18.24
N LYS A 40 25.95 20.34 17.58
CA LYS A 40 26.01 21.74 17.12
C LYS A 40 25.17 21.99 15.86
N HIS A 41 24.64 20.95 15.25
CA HIS A 41 23.90 21.01 13.99
C HIS A 41 22.40 21.29 14.22
N ASP A 42 21.72 21.75 13.18
CA ASP A 42 20.27 21.94 13.20
C ASP A 42 19.60 20.59 13.02
N ILE A 43 18.82 20.17 14.02
CA ILE A 43 18.17 18.86 14.03
C ILE A 43 16.72 19.03 13.67
N TYR A 44 16.27 18.28 12.67
CA TYR A 44 14.90 18.24 12.20
C TYR A 44 14.31 16.86 12.44
N LEU A 45 13.09 16.79 12.96
CA LEU A 45 12.40 15.52 13.19
C LEU A 45 11.30 15.31 12.17
N HIS A 46 11.37 14.17 11.48
CA HIS A 46 10.26 13.59 10.74
C HIS A 46 9.64 12.43 11.54
N THR A 47 8.34 12.53 11.81
CA THR A 47 7.57 11.50 12.52
C THR A 47 6.07 11.73 12.34
N ASN A 48 5.28 10.70 12.57
CA ASN A 48 3.82 10.78 12.63
C ASN A 48 3.35 11.00 14.07
N MET A 49 2.49 12.00 14.26
CA MET A 49 1.79 12.24 15.52
C MET A 49 0.27 12.13 15.34
N SER A 50 -0.38 11.69 16.41
CA SER A 50 -1.83 11.53 16.44
C SER A 50 -2.58 12.88 16.39
N SER A 51 -3.57 13.00 15.51
CA SER A 51 -4.55 14.09 15.53
C SER A 51 -5.66 13.88 16.57
N GLU A 52 -5.88 12.63 17.01
CA GLU A 52 -6.89 12.22 18.00
C GLU A 52 -6.47 12.53 19.45
N ALA A 53 -5.18 12.69 19.71
CA ALA A 53 -4.62 12.98 21.04
C ALA A 53 -3.98 14.38 21.10
N GLN A 54 -4.75 15.43 20.83
CA GLN A 54 -4.26 16.81 20.62
C GLN A 54 -3.37 17.35 21.76
N ASP A 55 -3.75 17.12 23.01
CA ASP A 55 -2.98 17.59 24.18
C ASP A 55 -1.64 16.89 24.30
N LEU A 56 -1.62 15.58 24.10
CA LEU A 56 -0.39 14.79 24.13
C LEU A 56 0.55 15.19 22.99
N THR A 57 0.01 15.37 21.77
CA THR A 57 0.73 15.86 20.60
C THR A 57 1.35 17.24 20.86
N ARG A 58 0.58 18.16 21.43
CA ARG A 58 1.07 19.51 21.79
C ARG A 58 2.19 19.46 22.83
N ASN A 59 2.02 18.67 23.89
CA ASN A 59 3.01 18.52 24.95
C ASN A 59 4.30 17.86 24.45
N LEU A 60 4.18 16.82 23.60
CA LEU A 60 5.32 16.14 23.00
C LEU A 60 6.10 17.08 22.08
N ARG A 61 5.43 17.85 21.21
CA ARG A 61 6.08 18.85 20.36
C ARG A 61 6.83 19.90 21.18
N GLN A 62 6.23 20.40 22.27
CA GLN A 62 6.90 21.37 23.14
C GLN A 62 8.13 20.76 23.83
N SER A 63 8.05 19.50 24.26
CA SER A 63 9.18 18.76 24.84
C SER A 63 10.33 18.57 23.84
N ILE A 64 10.02 18.23 22.59
CA ILE A 64 11.00 18.09 21.50
C ILE A 64 11.68 19.43 21.19
N ARG A 65 10.92 20.52 21.11
CA ARG A 65 11.47 21.88 20.89
C ARG A 65 12.40 22.34 22.02
N LYS A 66 12.09 22.00 23.27
CA LYS A 66 12.96 22.29 24.43
C LYS A 66 14.33 21.63 24.30
N ASP A 67 14.45 20.57 23.51
CA ASP A 67 15.70 19.88 23.23
C ASP A 67 16.33 20.34 21.90
N HIS A 68 15.98 21.54 21.42
CA HIS A 68 16.54 22.18 20.23
C HIS A 68 16.35 21.39 18.93
N VAL A 69 15.22 20.68 18.82
CA VAL A 69 14.81 19.95 17.61
C VAL A 69 13.65 20.68 16.94
N SER A 70 13.77 20.92 15.63
CA SER A 70 12.70 21.46 14.80
C SER A 70 11.56 20.46 14.66
N THR A 71 10.33 20.94 14.82
CA THR A 71 9.10 20.14 14.66
C THR A 71 8.37 20.45 13.36
N GLU A 72 9.02 21.14 12.44
CA GLU A 72 8.44 21.58 11.16
C GLU A 72 7.94 20.41 10.31
N TYR A 73 8.61 19.25 10.38
CA TYR A 73 8.35 18.07 9.55
C TYR A 73 7.66 16.93 10.28
N ILE A 74 6.99 17.29 11.37
CA ILE A 74 6.13 16.36 12.11
C ILE A 74 4.75 16.39 11.49
N GLU A 75 4.35 15.26 10.93
CA GLU A 75 3.05 15.08 10.31
C GLU A 75 1.98 14.71 11.34
N LYS A 76 0.74 15.14 11.09
CA LYS A 76 -0.41 14.77 11.90
C LYS A 76 -1.29 13.82 11.11
N VAL A 77 -1.56 12.65 11.67
CA VAL A 77 -2.34 11.59 11.03
C VAL A 77 -3.59 11.27 11.84
N SER A 78 -4.66 10.88 11.16
CA SER A 78 -5.95 10.51 11.77
C SER A 78 -5.92 9.10 12.34
N ALA A 79 -5.06 8.90 13.33
CA ALA A 79 -4.94 7.66 14.07
C ALA A 79 -4.40 7.92 15.49
N PRO A 80 -4.60 6.99 16.44
CA PRO A 80 -3.95 7.05 17.75
C PRO A 80 -2.43 6.92 17.62
N PHE A 81 -1.69 7.43 18.62
CA PHE A 81 -0.26 7.14 18.76
C PHE A 81 0.00 5.63 18.80
N GLY A 82 1.16 5.19 18.33
CA GLY A 82 1.63 3.83 18.58
C GLY A 82 1.61 3.50 20.07
N ILE A 83 1.45 2.22 20.41
CA ILE A 83 1.39 1.75 21.80
C ILE A 83 2.41 0.63 21.97
N LEU A 84 3.24 0.72 23.01
CA LEU A 84 4.08 -0.38 23.48
C LEU A 84 3.46 -1.01 24.71
N THR A 85 3.28 -2.33 24.66
CA THR A 85 2.83 -3.14 25.80
C THR A 85 3.86 -4.23 26.08
N ASP A 86 3.75 -4.93 27.20
CA ASP A 86 4.60 -6.10 27.47
C ASP A 86 4.41 -7.22 26.42
N GLY A 87 3.28 -7.21 25.69
CA GLY A 87 2.95 -8.18 24.65
C GLY A 87 3.42 -7.80 23.24
N GLY A 88 3.97 -6.61 23.02
CA GLY A 88 4.50 -6.21 21.71
C GLY A 88 4.19 -4.76 21.30
N ILE A 89 4.27 -4.52 19.99
CA ILE A 89 4.12 -3.19 19.37
C ILE A 89 2.78 -3.11 18.63
N HIS A 90 2.00 -2.06 18.92
CA HIS A 90 0.92 -1.61 18.05
C HIS A 90 1.37 -0.32 17.36
N ALA A 91 1.70 -0.39 16.07
CA ALA A 91 2.34 0.72 15.35
C ALA A 91 1.42 1.94 15.15
N LEU A 92 0.13 1.72 14.86
CA LEU A 92 -0.93 2.75 14.74
C LEU A 92 -0.49 3.95 13.89
N ALA A 93 -0.45 5.18 14.41
CA ALA A 93 0.02 6.36 13.64
C ALA A 93 1.38 6.16 12.93
N ASN A 94 2.24 5.28 13.43
CA ASN A 94 3.53 4.98 12.78
C ASN A 94 3.40 4.14 11.50
N THR A 95 2.21 3.64 11.12
CA THR A 95 1.97 2.95 9.85
C THR A 95 1.63 3.89 8.70
N PHE A 96 1.47 5.18 8.92
CA PHE A 96 1.16 6.13 7.84
C PHE A 96 2.42 6.49 7.03
N GLU A 97 2.28 6.54 5.71
CA GLU A 97 3.34 6.96 4.79
C GLU A 97 3.35 8.48 4.65
N SER A 98 4.23 9.13 5.40
CA SER A 98 4.24 10.57 5.56
C SER A 98 5.46 11.22 4.93
N ALA A 99 6.57 10.48 4.76
CA ALA A 99 7.79 11.01 4.18
C ALA A 99 7.61 11.43 2.70
N ARG A 100 6.70 10.75 1.99
CA ARG A 100 6.35 11.05 0.59
C ARG A 100 5.58 12.35 0.41
N ILE A 101 4.90 12.87 1.44
CA ILE A 101 4.17 14.15 1.37
C ILE A 101 5.14 15.29 1.02
N HIS A 102 6.37 15.21 1.50
CA HIS A 102 7.43 16.17 1.20
C HIS A 102 7.98 16.09 -0.24
N ARG A 103 7.52 15.12 -1.06
CA ARG A 103 7.91 14.97 -2.48
C ARG A 103 7.40 16.12 -3.36
N ARG A 104 6.26 16.74 -3.01
CA ARG A 104 5.70 17.89 -3.76
C ARG A 104 6.64 19.09 -3.77
N ASP A 105 7.50 19.20 -2.77
CA ASP A 105 8.45 20.29 -2.64
C ASP A 105 9.86 19.79 -3.01
N GLY A 106 10.04 19.34 -4.26
CA GLY A 106 11.19 18.54 -4.77
C GLY A 106 12.63 19.06 -4.52
N ARG A 107 12.79 20.15 -3.78
CA ARG A 107 14.05 20.68 -3.22
C ARG A 107 14.27 20.32 -1.74
N PHE A 108 13.30 19.70 -1.07
CA PHE A 108 13.21 19.54 0.38
C PHE A 108 14.39 18.79 1.00
N PHE A 109 14.54 17.52 0.61
CA PHE A 109 15.54 16.66 1.22
C PHE A 109 16.98 16.99 0.77
N ARG A 110 17.15 17.71 -0.36
CA ARG A 110 18.47 18.18 -0.85
C ARG A 110 19.13 19.19 0.09
N THR A 111 18.38 19.76 1.04
CA THR A 111 18.92 20.74 1.99
C THR A 111 19.57 20.11 3.22
N PHE A 112 19.45 18.79 3.41
CA PHE A 112 20.06 18.08 4.53
C PHE A 112 21.45 17.57 4.20
N ASP A 113 22.32 17.62 5.20
CA ASP A 113 23.71 17.20 5.12
C ASP A 113 23.93 15.76 5.58
N ALA A 114 22.98 15.17 6.33
CA ALA A 114 22.97 13.76 6.73
C ALA A 114 21.59 13.33 7.23
N PHE A 115 21.30 12.03 7.15
CA PHE A 115 20.11 11.39 7.69
C PHE A 115 20.47 10.45 8.86
N VAL A 116 19.61 10.46 9.88
CA VAL A 116 19.61 9.49 10.99
C VAL A 116 18.24 8.83 11.03
N LEU A 117 18.19 7.54 10.75
CA LEU A 117 16.93 6.78 10.70
C LEU A 117 16.89 5.78 11.84
N THR A 118 15.72 5.65 12.46
CA THR A 118 15.41 4.52 13.34
C THR A 118 14.45 3.54 12.66
N THR A 119 14.53 2.26 13.03
CA THR A 119 13.73 1.19 12.41
C THR A 119 12.33 1.06 13.01
N ASP A 120 11.90 1.99 13.85
CA ASP A 120 10.54 2.05 14.39
C ASP A 120 9.59 2.96 13.58
N LEU A 121 10.01 3.33 12.38
CA LEU A 121 9.18 3.96 11.36
C LEU A 121 8.40 2.92 10.55
N ASN A 122 7.37 3.38 9.83
CA ASN A 122 6.85 2.63 8.69
C ASN A 122 8.04 2.25 7.76
N GLN A 123 8.13 0.95 7.43
CA GLN A 123 9.19 0.41 6.60
C GLN A 123 9.27 1.08 5.20
N ARG A 124 8.15 1.53 4.63
CA ARG A 124 8.06 2.32 3.40
C ARG A 124 8.69 3.70 3.55
N ASP A 125 8.38 4.44 4.61
CA ASP A 125 9.02 5.74 4.91
C ASP A 125 10.53 5.58 5.17
N PHE A 126 10.92 4.55 5.93
CA PHE A 126 12.33 4.23 6.17
C PHE A 126 13.09 3.97 4.86
N LYS A 127 12.54 3.12 3.99
CA LYS A 127 13.17 2.77 2.72
C LYS A 127 13.16 3.92 1.73
N TYR A 128 12.11 4.74 1.70
CA TYR A 128 12.07 5.95 0.90
C TYR A 128 13.18 6.92 1.31
N LEU A 129 13.31 7.22 2.61
CA LEU A 129 14.34 8.12 3.13
C LEU A 129 15.75 7.55 2.90
N ARG A 130 15.95 6.24 3.11
CA ARG A 130 17.21 5.55 2.82
C ARG A 130 17.59 5.64 1.35
N SER A 131 16.66 5.31 0.45
CA SER A 131 16.89 5.38 -1.01
C SER A 131 17.15 6.81 -1.47
N TYR A 132 16.43 7.78 -0.91
CA TYR A 132 16.68 9.19 -1.19
C TYR A 132 18.10 9.59 -0.79
N ALA A 133 18.56 9.17 0.39
CA ALA A 133 19.90 9.47 0.87
C ALA A 133 20.97 8.93 -0.08
N HIS A 134 20.86 7.66 -0.48
CA HIS A 134 21.78 7.04 -1.45
C HIS A 134 21.79 7.75 -2.80
N ASN A 135 20.61 8.03 -3.37
CA ASN A 135 20.49 8.66 -4.69
C ASN A 135 21.01 10.11 -4.73
N ASN A 136 21.29 10.72 -3.58
CA ASN A 136 21.77 12.10 -3.48
C ASN A 136 23.07 12.22 -2.66
N ASP A 137 23.80 11.11 -2.46
CA ASP A 137 25.07 11.06 -1.71
C ASP A 137 24.99 11.68 -0.31
N ILE A 138 23.85 11.52 0.37
CA ILE A 138 23.63 12.00 1.74
C ILE A 138 24.08 10.91 2.71
N PRO A 139 25.04 11.19 3.62
CA PRO A 139 25.45 10.24 4.65
C PRO A 139 24.28 9.72 5.48
N LEU A 140 24.21 8.40 5.66
CA LEU A 140 23.12 7.73 6.35
C LEU A 140 23.60 6.96 7.58
N ILE A 141 22.95 7.22 8.71
CA ILE A 141 23.16 6.50 9.97
C ILE A 141 21.85 5.82 10.35
N ILE A 142 21.91 4.53 10.63
CA ILE A 142 20.75 3.71 11.01
C ILE A 142 20.95 3.24 12.45
N ILE A 143 19.98 3.50 13.31
CA ILE A 143 19.98 3.04 14.71
C ILE A 143 18.78 2.12 14.89
N THR A 144 18.99 0.88 15.33
CA THR A 144 17.94 -0.15 15.36
C THR A 144 17.92 -0.93 16.67
N CYS A 145 16.72 -1.23 17.17
CA CYS A 145 16.48 -2.22 18.23
C CYS A 145 16.07 -3.59 17.67
N GLY A 146 16.12 -3.77 16.34
CA GLY A 146 15.70 -4.99 15.65
C GLY A 146 14.20 -5.08 15.37
N GLU A 147 13.49 -3.96 15.26
CA GLU A 147 12.04 -3.90 15.00
C GLU A 147 11.63 -4.63 13.70
N TYR A 148 12.50 -4.60 12.68
CA TYR A 148 12.40 -5.48 11.51
C TYR A 148 13.80 -5.77 10.93
N ARG A 149 13.89 -6.83 10.14
CA ARG A 149 15.15 -7.25 9.50
C ARG A 149 15.59 -6.23 8.45
N LEU A 150 16.81 -5.73 8.60
CA LEU A 150 17.49 -4.94 7.57
C LEU A 150 18.24 -5.89 6.64
N HIS A 151 17.81 -5.98 5.37
CA HIS A 151 18.60 -6.65 4.33
C HIS A 151 19.80 -5.79 3.93
N MET A 152 20.87 -6.46 3.49
CA MET A 152 22.23 -5.96 3.25
C MET A 152 22.33 -4.43 3.16
N THR A 153 22.98 -3.86 4.17
CA THR A 153 23.30 -2.44 4.22
C THR A 153 24.21 -2.08 3.05
N HIS A 154 23.94 -0.97 2.37
CA HIS A 154 24.90 -0.42 1.41
C HIS A 154 26.24 -0.24 2.17
N PRO A 155 27.42 -0.43 1.55
CA PRO A 155 28.70 -0.33 2.27
C PRO A 155 28.89 0.98 3.03
N ASP A 156 28.21 2.04 2.59
CA ASP A 156 28.27 3.38 3.16
C ASP A 156 27.26 3.65 4.29
N ASP A 157 26.34 2.70 4.56
CA ASP A 157 25.41 2.81 5.67
C ASP A 157 26.12 2.58 7.00
N ARG A 158 25.98 3.53 7.93
CA ARG A 158 26.47 3.33 9.28
C ARG A 158 25.40 2.75 10.19
N LEU A 159 25.47 1.44 10.43
CA LEU A 159 24.52 0.73 11.28
C LEU A 159 24.97 0.70 12.76
N ILE A 160 24.04 1.03 13.67
CA ILE A 160 24.17 0.91 15.12
C ILE A 160 23.03 0.00 15.60
N THR A 161 23.37 -1.24 15.95
CA THR A 161 22.42 -2.23 16.46
C THR A 161 22.46 -2.26 17.99
N LEU A 162 21.30 -2.18 18.63
CA LEU A 162 21.15 -2.17 20.09
C LEU A 162 20.67 -3.55 20.56
N GLU A 163 21.47 -4.24 21.38
CA GLU A 163 21.28 -5.67 21.66
C GLU A 163 20.12 -6.00 22.63
N ALA A 164 19.55 -5.03 23.37
CA ALA A 164 18.62 -5.34 24.48
C ALA A 164 17.12 -5.10 24.20
N GLY A 165 16.72 -4.90 22.94
CA GLY A 165 15.35 -4.48 22.61
C GLY A 165 14.32 -5.59 22.42
N ALA A 166 14.72 -6.85 22.16
CA ALA A 166 13.82 -7.92 21.68
C ALA A 166 12.92 -7.47 20.49
N GLY A 167 13.39 -6.52 19.66
CA GLY A 167 12.61 -5.93 18.58
C GLY A 167 11.66 -4.79 19.00
N LEU A 168 11.69 -4.32 20.25
CA LEU A 168 10.88 -3.19 20.72
C LEU A 168 11.65 -1.86 20.62
N PRO A 169 10.99 -0.74 20.25
CA PRO A 169 11.61 0.56 20.01
C PRO A 169 11.94 1.32 21.31
N LEU A 170 12.74 0.70 22.17
CA LEU A 170 13.11 1.17 23.50
C LEU A 170 14.39 2.01 23.51
N TYR A 171 14.61 2.84 22.50
CA TYR A 171 15.80 3.70 22.35
C TYR A 171 16.14 4.54 23.59
N HIS A 172 15.12 4.94 24.36
CA HIS A 172 15.26 5.70 25.59
C HIS A 172 16.04 4.96 26.70
N LEU A 173 16.07 3.63 26.67
CA LEU A 173 16.87 2.81 27.59
C LEU A 173 18.35 2.73 27.17
N HIS A 174 18.63 3.05 25.90
CA HIS A 174 19.94 2.90 25.26
C HIS A 174 20.62 4.24 24.98
N LEU A 175 20.15 5.36 25.54
CA LEU A 175 20.67 6.69 25.17
C LEU A 175 22.17 6.85 25.41
N SER A 176 22.74 6.22 26.44
CA SER A 176 24.18 6.26 26.69
C SER A 176 24.98 5.50 25.63
N GLU A 177 24.48 4.33 25.20
CA GLU A 177 25.09 3.50 24.17
C GLU A 177 25.02 4.18 22.80
N ILE A 178 23.85 4.75 22.48
CA ILE A 178 23.64 5.57 21.28
C ILE A 178 24.58 6.79 21.31
N HIS A 179 24.69 7.47 22.45
CA HIS A 179 25.57 8.64 22.60
C HIS A 179 27.03 8.29 22.36
N GLU A 180 27.59 7.27 23.01
CA GLU A 180 28.99 6.89 22.79
C GLU A 180 29.25 6.43 21.35
N SER A 181 28.32 5.70 20.73
CA SER A 181 28.43 5.26 19.33
C SER A 181 28.51 6.44 18.36
N LEU A 182 27.69 7.48 18.59
CA LEU A 182 27.62 8.66 17.73
C LEU A 182 28.80 9.63 17.92
N LEU A 183 29.57 9.56 19.02
CA LEU A 183 30.75 10.43 19.24
C LEU A 183 31.85 10.23 18.18
N THR A 184 31.92 9.04 17.60
CA THR A 184 32.90 8.70 16.56
C THR A 184 32.40 8.99 15.15
N VAL A 185 31.17 9.48 15.01
CA VAL A 185 30.56 9.81 13.71
C VAL A 185 30.92 11.24 13.32
N LYS A 186 31.38 11.40 12.08
CA LYS A 186 31.64 12.71 11.46
C LYS A 186 30.86 12.84 10.17
N ILE A 187 30.29 14.01 9.94
CA ILE A 187 29.64 14.42 8.69
C ILE A 187 30.48 15.56 8.11
N LYS A 188 31.04 15.40 6.91
CA LYS A 188 31.92 16.40 6.27
C LYS A 188 33.03 16.88 7.24
N ASP A 189 33.75 15.91 7.82
CA ASP A 189 34.81 16.08 8.84
C ASP A 189 34.40 16.72 10.18
N THR A 190 33.14 17.09 10.34
CA THR A 190 32.62 17.70 11.56
C THR A 190 31.95 16.64 12.45
N PRO A 191 32.26 16.56 13.75
CA PRO A 191 31.59 15.63 14.66
C PRO A 191 30.07 15.79 14.63
N LEU A 192 29.33 14.68 14.58
CA LEU A 192 27.87 14.70 14.60
C LEU A 192 27.35 15.18 15.96
N ILE A 193 27.96 14.74 17.05
CA ILE A 193 27.63 15.12 18.43
C ILE A 193 28.91 15.35 19.25
N THR A 194 28.76 15.89 20.46
CA THR A 194 29.84 16.06 21.43
C THR A 194 29.50 15.43 22.78
N ARG A 195 30.49 15.35 23.68
CA ARG A 195 30.29 14.88 25.06
C ARG A 195 29.51 15.86 25.94
N GLN A 196 29.47 17.14 25.55
CA GLN A 196 28.83 18.20 26.34
C GLN A 196 27.47 18.58 25.73
N VAL A 197 26.51 18.93 26.58
CA VAL A 197 25.26 19.53 26.13
C VAL A 197 25.58 20.86 25.44
N GLN A 198 24.95 21.11 24.31
CA GLN A 198 25.09 22.34 23.56
C GLN A 198 24.12 23.38 24.09
N ASP A 199 24.63 24.57 24.33
CA ASP A 199 23.83 25.76 24.54
C ASP A 199 23.66 26.45 23.18
N LYS A 200 22.51 26.22 22.54
CA LYS A 200 22.22 26.76 21.20
C LYS A 200 20.79 27.28 21.11
N GLU A 201 20.58 28.26 20.25
CA GLU A 201 19.24 28.76 19.95
C GLU A 201 18.36 27.65 19.35
N PRO A 202 17.05 27.63 19.64
CA PRO A 202 16.11 26.74 18.97
C PRO A 202 16.15 26.95 17.46
N VAL A 203 16.05 25.84 16.70
CA VAL A 203 15.99 25.90 15.23
C VAL A 203 14.81 26.78 14.79
N SER A 204 15.07 27.81 13.98
CA SER A 204 14.02 28.73 13.54
C SER A 204 13.06 28.01 12.59
N GLU A 205 11.85 27.71 13.05
CA GLU A 205 10.77 27.26 12.17
C GLU A 205 10.34 28.45 11.28
N GLY A 206 10.20 28.22 9.97
CA GLY A 206 9.80 29.26 9.02
C GLY A 206 8.58 30.04 9.55
N THR A 207 8.72 31.37 9.66
CA THR A 207 7.68 32.23 10.22
C THR A 207 6.50 32.33 9.25
N PHE A 208 5.58 31.35 9.29
CA PHE A 208 4.20 31.63 8.92
C PHE A 208 3.61 32.48 10.05
N ARG A 209 3.87 33.79 9.99
CA ARG A 209 3.13 34.80 10.75
C ARG A 209 1.66 34.67 10.34
N LYS A 210 0.86 33.96 11.14
CA LYS A 210 -0.60 34.10 11.06
C LYS A 210 -0.91 35.57 11.37
N PRO A 211 -1.50 36.34 10.44
CA PRO A 211 -1.91 37.70 10.74
C PRO A 211 -3.02 37.62 11.80
N ALA A 212 -2.79 38.25 12.96
CA ALA A 212 -3.74 38.27 14.08
C ALA A 212 -5.09 38.92 13.73
N THR A 213 -5.22 39.52 12.54
CA THR A 213 -6.46 40.08 12.00
C THR A 213 -7.44 39.03 11.45
N LEU A 214 -7.00 37.79 11.20
CA LEU A 214 -7.84 36.72 10.63
C LEU A 214 -8.75 36.01 11.64
N LEU A 215 -8.46 36.06 12.96
CA LEU A 215 -9.24 35.30 13.95
C LEU A 215 -10.66 35.86 14.17
N GLY A 216 -10.81 37.20 14.11
CA GLY A 216 -12.12 37.86 14.23
C GLY A 216 -12.99 37.67 12.98
N GLN A 217 -12.37 37.62 11.80
CA GLN A 217 -13.06 37.34 10.54
C GLN A 217 -13.41 35.85 10.44
N LEU A 218 -12.55 34.93 10.90
CA LEU A 218 -12.80 33.48 10.90
C LEU A 218 -13.96 33.06 11.79
N ILE A 219 -14.26 33.75 12.89
CA ILE A 219 -15.44 33.39 13.71
C ILE A 219 -16.73 33.75 12.97
N ILE A 220 -16.80 34.94 12.36
CA ILE A 220 -17.96 35.36 11.56
C ILE A 220 -18.09 34.50 10.29
N PHE A 221 -16.97 34.18 9.65
CA PHE A 221 -16.94 33.27 8.49
C PHE A 221 -17.23 31.82 8.88
N ALA A 222 -16.81 31.34 10.06
CA ALA A 222 -17.09 29.97 10.52
C ALA A 222 -18.54 29.82 10.98
N THR A 223 -19.15 30.83 11.61
CA THR A 223 -20.58 30.79 11.91
C THR A 223 -21.41 30.93 10.63
N GLY A 224 -20.98 31.79 9.71
CA GLY A 224 -21.60 31.93 8.38
C GLY A 224 -21.46 30.68 7.52
N ILE A 225 -20.27 30.04 7.49
CA ILE A 225 -20.00 28.77 6.81
C ILE A 225 -20.70 27.62 7.53
N ALA A 226 -20.75 27.57 8.85
CA ALA A 226 -21.47 26.51 9.55
C ALA A 226 -22.99 26.65 9.32
N LEU A 227 -23.53 27.86 9.27
CA LEU A 227 -24.91 28.09 8.86
C LEU A 227 -25.13 27.80 7.38
N LEU A 228 -24.17 28.12 6.51
CA LEU A 228 -24.24 27.81 5.08
C LEU A 228 -24.10 26.31 4.83
N ILE A 229 -23.22 25.60 5.53
CA ILE A 229 -23.04 24.15 5.50
C ILE A 229 -24.26 23.50 6.13
N PHE A 230 -24.82 24.01 7.22
CA PHE A 230 -26.05 23.49 7.78
C PHE A 230 -27.22 23.70 6.82
N LEU A 231 -27.32 24.87 6.18
CA LEU A 231 -28.34 25.15 5.16
C LEU A 231 -28.11 24.31 3.90
N ILE A 232 -26.86 24.14 3.45
CA ILE A 232 -26.47 23.29 2.31
C ILE A 232 -26.68 21.83 2.66
N MET A 233 -26.41 21.36 3.88
CA MET A 233 -26.66 19.99 4.32
C MET A 233 -28.14 19.74 4.54
N SER A 234 -28.92 20.70 5.04
CA SER A 234 -30.38 20.59 5.12
C SER A 234 -31.03 20.67 3.73
N VAL A 235 -30.44 21.44 2.82
CA VAL A 235 -30.79 21.44 1.39
C VAL A 235 -30.32 20.15 0.73
N PHE A 236 -29.14 19.61 1.05
CA PHE A 236 -28.67 18.32 0.55
C PHE A 236 -29.50 17.19 1.15
N GLU A 237 -29.96 17.22 2.39
CA GLU A 237 -30.90 16.22 2.93
C GLU A 237 -32.29 16.35 2.28
N TRP A 238 -32.64 17.52 1.77
CA TRP A 238 -33.89 17.78 1.07
C TRP A 238 -33.83 17.52 -0.46
N PHE A 239 -32.64 17.63 -1.06
CA PHE A 239 -32.36 17.40 -2.49
C PHE A 239 -31.58 16.11 -2.78
N SER A 240 -31.06 15.44 -1.74
CA SER A 240 -30.69 14.03 -1.80
C SER A 240 -32.01 13.30 -1.84
N ALA A 241 -32.54 13.19 -3.06
CA ALA A 241 -33.29 12.01 -3.41
C ALA A 241 -32.50 10.81 -2.88
N PRO A 242 -33.15 9.79 -2.29
CA PRO A 242 -32.45 8.58 -1.90
C PRO A 242 -31.89 7.98 -3.19
N GLY A 243 -30.62 8.28 -3.49
CA GLY A 243 -29.82 7.43 -4.34
C GLY A 243 -29.82 6.10 -3.60
N GLN A 244 -30.44 5.09 -4.22
CA GLN A 244 -30.41 3.76 -3.67
C GLN A 244 -28.92 3.40 -3.56
N ASN A 245 -28.39 3.37 -2.33
CA ASN A 245 -27.07 2.76 -2.14
C ASN A 245 -27.16 1.37 -2.76
N PRO A 246 -26.27 1.01 -3.69
CA PRO A 246 -26.26 -0.32 -4.27
C PRO A 246 -26.32 -1.34 -3.13
N GLN A 247 -27.22 -2.30 -3.21
CA GLN A 247 -27.26 -3.43 -2.29
C GLN A 247 -26.90 -4.69 -3.06
N ALA A 248 -26.36 -5.68 -2.36
CA ALA A 248 -26.21 -7.00 -2.92
C ALA A 248 -27.50 -7.80 -2.64
N ASP A 249 -28.16 -8.30 -3.68
CA ASP A 249 -29.38 -9.10 -3.61
C ASP A 249 -29.11 -10.53 -4.09
N ILE A 250 -28.57 -11.34 -3.17
CA ILE A 250 -28.10 -12.70 -3.47
C ILE A 250 -29.27 -13.67 -3.40
N ASP A 251 -29.64 -14.29 -4.52
CA ASP A 251 -30.51 -15.46 -4.51
C ASP A 251 -29.70 -16.72 -4.15
N TRP A 252 -29.64 -17.01 -2.85
CA TRP A 252 -28.96 -18.18 -2.30
C TRP A 252 -29.44 -19.52 -2.86
N ASN A 253 -30.66 -19.57 -3.40
CA ASN A 253 -31.25 -20.78 -4.00
C ASN A 253 -31.08 -20.85 -5.52
N ALA A 254 -30.50 -19.82 -6.16
CA ALA A 254 -30.23 -19.84 -7.58
C ALA A 254 -29.38 -21.07 -7.93
N ALA A 255 -29.78 -21.76 -9.01
CA ALA A 255 -29.14 -22.99 -9.43
C ALA A 255 -27.74 -22.70 -9.98
N VAL A 256 -26.77 -23.54 -9.60
CA VAL A 256 -25.40 -23.51 -10.13
C VAL A 256 -25.13 -24.84 -10.81
N ASP A 257 -24.63 -24.80 -12.04
CA ASP A 257 -24.23 -26.00 -12.78
C ASP A 257 -22.80 -26.41 -12.40
N HIS A 258 -22.66 -27.10 -11.26
CA HIS A 258 -21.38 -27.60 -10.77
C HIS A 258 -21.51 -29.04 -10.27
N PRO A 259 -20.53 -29.93 -10.49
CA PRO A 259 -20.64 -31.35 -10.13
C PRO A 259 -20.81 -31.61 -8.62
N ASP A 260 -20.21 -30.76 -7.77
CA ASP A 260 -20.16 -30.97 -6.31
C ASP A 260 -21.11 -30.07 -5.50
N CYS A 261 -21.84 -29.15 -6.15
CA CYS A 261 -22.77 -28.22 -5.50
C CYS A 261 -23.81 -27.74 -6.50
N SER A 262 -25.04 -27.45 -6.06
CA SER A 262 -26.16 -27.18 -6.98
C SER A 262 -26.82 -25.83 -6.79
N THR A 263 -26.41 -25.03 -5.80
CA THR A 263 -26.97 -23.71 -5.51
C THR A 263 -25.87 -22.73 -5.11
N VAL A 264 -26.15 -21.42 -5.22
CA VAL A 264 -25.24 -20.35 -4.77
C VAL A 264 -24.79 -20.57 -3.32
N GLU A 265 -25.70 -20.91 -2.41
CA GLU A 265 -25.34 -21.21 -1.01
C GLU A 265 -24.42 -22.43 -0.90
N ALA A 266 -24.75 -23.54 -1.56
CA ALA A 266 -23.98 -24.77 -1.48
C ALA A 266 -22.56 -24.59 -2.07
N CYS A 267 -22.45 -23.88 -3.19
CA CYS A 267 -21.17 -23.61 -3.84
C CYS A 267 -20.33 -22.57 -3.08
N THR A 268 -20.97 -21.60 -2.41
CA THR A 268 -20.27 -20.68 -1.49
C THR A 268 -19.61 -21.44 -0.34
N VAL A 269 -20.37 -22.34 0.31
CA VAL A 269 -19.85 -23.20 1.39
C VAL A 269 -18.75 -24.14 0.88
N LEU A 270 -18.90 -24.67 -0.34
CA LEU A 270 -17.89 -25.50 -0.98
C LEU A 270 -16.57 -24.74 -1.18
N GLY A 271 -16.63 -23.53 -1.76
CA GLY A 271 -15.45 -22.67 -1.95
C GLY A 271 -14.81 -22.28 -0.63
N ASP A 272 -15.58 -21.92 0.39
CA ASP A 272 -15.04 -21.58 1.72
C ASP A 272 -14.31 -22.77 2.37
N ARG A 273 -14.80 -23.99 2.14
CA ARG A 273 -14.12 -25.22 2.57
C ARG A 273 -12.79 -25.43 1.86
N TYR A 274 -12.71 -25.17 0.54
CA TYR A 274 -11.44 -25.23 -0.19
C TYR A 274 -10.48 -24.16 0.28
N LEU A 275 -10.95 -22.93 0.49
CA LEU A 275 -10.15 -21.82 1.03
C LEU A 275 -9.58 -22.16 2.41
N SER A 276 -10.40 -22.69 3.34
CA SER A 276 -9.92 -23.14 4.65
C SER A 276 -8.92 -24.30 4.56
N ALA A 277 -9.08 -25.21 3.61
CA ALA A 277 -8.11 -26.29 3.41
C ALA A 277 -6.79 -25.78 2.81
N LEU A 278 -6.83 -24.75 1.97
CA LEU A 278 -5.65 -24.12 1.39
C LEU A 278 -4.78 -23.45 2.45
N GLU A 279 -5.37 -22.94 3.54
CA GLU A 279 -4.63 -22.34 4.67
C GLU A 279 -3.62 -23.30 5.34
N GLU A 280 -3.78 -24.62 5.18
CA GLU A 280 -2.81 -25.62 5.64
C GLU A 280 -1.49 -25.58 4.86
N TYR A 281 -1.55 -25.16 3.58
CA TYR A 281 -0.43 -25.11 2.65
C TYR A 281 0.14 -23.69 2.52
N MET A 282 -0.75 -22.69 2.44
CA MET A 282 -0.36 -21.30 2.25
C MET A 282 -1.41 -20.31 2.77
N ASP A 283 -0.93 -19.17 3.26
CA ASP A 283 -1.78 -18.01 3.46
C ASP A 283 -1.89 -17.24 2.14
N ILE A 284 -2.97 -17.45 1.40
CA ILE A 284 -3.24 -16.79 0.11
C ILE A 284 -3.37 -15.27 0.26
N SER A 285 -3.73 -14.78 1.46
CA SER A 285 -3.86 -13.35 1.75
C SER A 285 -2.49 -12.68 2.01
N ARG A 286 -1.43 -13.48 2.15
CA ARG A 286 -0.10 -12.99 2.46
C ARG A 286 0.50 -12.19 1.31
N GLU A 287 0.64 -10.90 1.53
CA GLU A 287 1.40 -10.03 0.64
C GLU A 287 2.90 -10.13 0.99
N PRO A 288 3.76 -10.58 0.06
CA PRO A 288 5.18 -10.52 0.25
C PRO A 288 5.64 -9.07 0.32
N TYR A 289 6.69 -8.87 1.08
CA TYR A 289 7.42 -7.63 1.01
C TYR A 289 8.13 -7.56 -0.35
N VAL A 290 7.71 -6.68 -1.25
CA VAL A 290 8.37 -6.47 -2.55
C VAL A 290 9.18 -5.17 -2.53
N PHE A 291 10.42 -5.25 -3.03
CA PHE A 291 11.32 -4.10 -3.21
C PHE A 291 10.96 -3.44 -4.55
N PHE A 292 10.74 -2.13 -4.59
CA PHE A 292 10.35 -1.43 -5.83
C PHE A 292 11.60 -0.81 -6.50
N GLU A 293 12.15 -1.44 -7.54
CA GLU A 293 13.05 -0.83 -8.52
C GLU A 293 12.24 -0.13 -9.61
N ASN A 294 12.28 1.19 -9.70
CA ASN A 294 11.54 1.88 -10.75
C ASN A 294 12.36 1.88 -12.06
N ARG A 295 12.25 0.83 -12.88
CA ARG A 295 12.82 0.76 -14.24
C ARG A 295 11.69 0.81 -15.27
N PRO A 296 11.97 1.24 -16.52
CA PRO A 296 10.97 1.10 -17.57
C PRO A 296 10.69 -0.37 -17.85
N ARG A 297 9.41 -0.70 -18.10
CA ARG A 297 8.96 -2.02 -18.57
C ARG A 297 9.72 -2.44 -19.82
N ARG A 298 10.27 -3.65 -19.81
CA ARG A 298 11.01 -4.24 -20.93
C ARG A 298 10.54 -5.67 -21.18
N THR A 299 10.10 -5.93 -22.40
CA THR A 299 9.92 -7.30 -22.90
C THR A 299 11.27 -7.99 -23.05
N TYR A 300 11.31 -9.26 -22.69
CA TYR A 300 12.47 -10.13 -22.87
C TYR A 300 12.18 -11.18 -23.93
N GLN A 301 11.13 -11.97 -23.74
CA GLN A 301 10.80 -13.09 -24.62
C GLN A 301 9.29 -13.22 -24.74
N ASP A 302 8.84 -13.48 -25.96
CA ASP A 302 7.43 -13.74 -26.29
C ASP A 302 7.30 -15.17 -26.82
N TYR A 303 6.26 -15.86 -26.36
CA TYR A 303 5.96 -17.25 -26.67
C TYR A 303 4.56 -17.34 -27.25
N ALA A 304 4.41 -18.01 -28.39
CA ALA A 304 3.09 -18.38 -28.89
C ALA A 304 2.50 -19.49 -28.03
N VAL A 305 1.20 -19.41 -27.83
CA VAL A 305 0.41 -20.41 -27.14
C VAL A 305 -0.57 -20.98 -28.17
N ASP A 306 -0.24 -22.16 -28.72
CA ASP A 306 -1.06 -22.89 -29.69
C ASP A 306 -1.29 -24.32 -29.16
N ASP A 307 -2.35 -24.55 -28.36
CA ASP A 307 -2.73 -25.86 -27.80
C ASP A 307 -1.53 -26.67 -27.26
N GLY A 308 -0.88 -26.16 -26.20
CA GLY A 308 0.24 -26.84 -25.57
C GLY A 308 1.22 -25.90 -24.85
N ALA A 309 2.43 -26.40 -24.61
CA ALA A 309 3.46 -25.63 -23.91
C ALA A 309 3.89 -24.39 -24.72
N PRO A 310 4.12 -23.23 -24.07
CA PRO A 310 4.52 -22.01 -24.78
C PRO A 310 5.75 -22.20 -25.67
N GLU A 311 5.64 -21.85 -26.96
CA GLU A 311 6.72 -21.96 -27.94
C GLU A 311 7.37 -20.60 -28.19
N LEU A 312 8.69 -20.48 -28.01
CA LEU A 312 9.40 -19.21 -28.19
C LEU A 312 9.29 -18.71 -29.63
N ILE A 313 8.67 -17.54 -29.82
CA ILE A 313 8.52 -16.90 -31.13
C ILE A 313 9.42 -15.68 -31.30
N GLU A 314 9.72 -14.97 -30.21
CA GLU A 314 10.62 -13.80 -30.25
C GLU A 314 11.50 -13.73 -29.00
N GLU A 315 12.82 -13.67 -29.22
CA GLU A 315 13.79 -13.32 -28.18
C GLU A 315 14.28 -11.88 -28.39
N VAL A 316 13.66 -10.94 -27.67
CA VAL A 316 14.09 -9.54 -27.64
C VAL A 316 15.38 -9.40 -26.82
N ARG A 317 15.47 -10.17 -25.72
CA ARG A 317 16.59 -10.19 -24.76
C ARG A 317 16.70 -11.54 -24.06
N GLU A 318 17.91 -11.89 -23.67
CA GLU A 318 18.17 -13.04 -22.80
C GLU A 318 17.59 -12.80 -21.38
N VAL A 319 16.80 -13.77 -20.89
CA VAL A 319 16.31 -13.80 -19.51
C VAL A 319 17.45 -14.24 -18.58
N PRO A 320 17.81 -13.45 -17.55
CA PRO A 320 18.87 -13.83 -16.61
C PRO A 320 18.56 -15.16 -15.90
N GLY A 321 19.41 -16.17 -16.11
CA GLY A 321 19.20 -17.52 -15.54
C GLY A 321 18.40 -18.48 -16.43
N GLY A 322 18.00 -18.05 -17.63
CA GLY A 322 17.18 -18.82 -18.56
C GLY A 322 15.68 -18.68 -18.28
N ALA A 323 14.87 -18.89 -19.30
CA ALA A 323 13.41 -18.70 -19.22
C ALA A 323 12.64 -19.91 -18.69
N GLU A 324 13.21 -21.11 -18.81
CA GLU A 324 12.58 -22.38 -18.41
C GLU A 324 11.86 -22.34 -17.04
N PRO A 325 12.45 -21.78 -15.96
CA PRO A 325 11.78 -21.76 -14.65
C PRO A 325 10.51 -20.91 -14.60
N TYR A 326 10.32 -20.01 -15.56
CA TYR A 326 9.25 -19.02 -15.60
C TYR A 326 8.12 -19.42 -16.56
N LEU A 327 8.35 -20.39 -17.45
CA LEU A 327 7.30 -20.93 -18.33
C LEU A 327 6.24 -21.70 -17.55
N GLY A 328 6.62 -22.31 -16.42
CA GLY A 328 5.66 -22.96 -15.52
C GLY A 328 4.66 -22.00 -14.87
N TYR A 329 4.81 -20.68 -14.99
CA TYR A 329 3.77 -19.73 -14.60
C TYR A 329 2.57 -19.78 -15.56
N TYR A 330 2.80 -20.07 -16.84
CA TYR A 330 1.71 -20.26 -17.78
C TYR A 330 0.95 -21.56 -17.51
N ASP A 331 1.68 -22.67 -17.30
CA ASP A 331 1.07 -23.95 -16.91
C ASP A 331 0.23 -23.83 -15.61
N GLU A 332 0.72 -23.03 -14.66
CA GLU A 332 0.01 -22.70 -13.41
C GLU A 332 -1.28 -21.93 -13.72
N PHE A 333 -1.23 -20.95 -14.63
CA PHE A 333 -2.41 -20.18 -15.06
C PHE A 333 -3.46 -21.05 -15.73
N GLU A 334 -3.08 -21.87 -16.71
CA GLU A 334 -4.00 -22.80 -17.39
C GLU A 334 -4.62 -23.83 -16.43
N THR A 335 -3.85 -24.31 -15.44
CA THR A 335 -4.39 -25.26 -14.48
C THR A 335 -5.42 -24.62 -13.54
N LEU A 336 -5.27 -23.32 -13.24
CA LEU A 336 -6.15 -22.63 -12.29
C LEU A 336 -7.51 -22.26 -12.88
N PHE A 337 -7.57 -21.94 -14.18
CA PHE A 337 -8.76 -21.36 -14.80
C PHE A 337 -9.38 -22.28 -15.87
N PRO A 338 -10.67 -22.13 -16.19
CA PRO A 338 -11.30 -22.94 -17.23
C PRO A 338 -10.73 -22.64 -18.62
N GLU A 339 -10.53 -23.71 -19.40
CA GLU A 339 -10.00 -23.70 -20.78
C GLU A 339 -10.71 -22.68 -21.68
N GLU A 340 -12.05 -22.57 -21.57
CA GLU A 340 -12.86 -21.64 -22.37
C GLU A 340 -12.44 -20.16 -22.25
N TYR A 341 -11.74 -19.77 -21.18
CA TYR A 341 -11.22 -18.41 -20.98
C TYR A 341 -9.71 -18.29 -21.18
N THR A 342 -8.97 -19.39 -21.16
CA THR A 342 -7.51 -19.38 -21.34
C THR A 342 -7.11 -19.60 -22.80
N ASP A 343 -7.94 -20.30 -23.58
CA ASP A 343 -7.74 -20.56 -25.02
C ASP A 343 -7.68 -19.30 -25.88
N GLN A 344 -8.15 -18.16 -25.35
CA GLN A 344 -8.06 -16.86 -26.02
C GLN A 344 -6.69 -16.20 -25.89
N ILE A 345 -5.76 -16.75 -25.10
CA ILE A 345 -4.41 -16.19 -24.92
C ILE A 345 -3.53 -16.63 -26.08
N ASP A 346 -3.14 -15.70 -26.95
CA ASP A 346 -2.26 -15.99 -28.09
C ASP A 346 -0.78 -15.96 -27.71
N ILE A 347 -0.40 -15.06 -26.78
CA ILE A 347 0.99 -14.84 -26.39
C ILE A 347 1.18 -14.88 -24.88
N PHE A 348 2.11 -15.72 -24.44
CA PHE A 348 2.72 -15.62 -23.12
C PHE A 348 4.02 -14.80 -23.19
N ARG A 349 4.09 -13.70 -22.44
CA ARG A 349 5.21 -12.76 -22.46
C ARG A 349 5.96 -12.73 -21.15
N LEU A 350 7.28 -12.93 -21.21
CA LEU A 350 8.19 -12.63 -20.11
C LEU A 350 8.69 -11.20 -20.23
N PHE A 351 8.39 -10.39 -19.23
CA PHE A 351 8.88 -9.01 -19.14
C PHE A 351 9.54 -8.76 -17.79
N SER A 352 10.18 -7.59 -17.65
CA SER A 352 10.43 -7.04 -16.32
C SER A 352 10.52 -5.52 -16.33
N ASP A 353 10.06 -4.89 -15.26
CA ASP A 353 10.20 -3.44 -15.03
C ASP A 353 11.06 -3.09 -13.79
N GLY A 354 11.74 -4.08 -13.23
CA GLY A 354 12.45 -3.91 -11.96
C GLY A 354 12.15 -5.05 -11.01
N GLU A 355 12.27 -4.78 -9.72
CA GLU A 355 11.52 -5.52 -8.72
C GLU A 355 10.36 -4.62 -8.27
N GLY A 356 9.27 -5.18 -7.78
CA GLY A 356 8.17 -4.54 -7.09
C GLY A 356 7.15 -3.75 -7.87
N ASN A 357 7.28 -3.45 -9.17
CA ASN A 357 6.19 -2.71 -9.84
C ASN A 357 5.15 -3.64 -10.44
N THR A 358 5.10 -3.80 -11.76
CA THR A 358 4.04 -4.56 -12.43
C THR A 358 4.36 -6.05 -12.34
N LEU A 359 3.57 -6.79 -11.55
CA LEU A 359 3.70 -8.24 -11.42
C LEU A 359 3.28 -8.98 -12.69
N ALA A 360 2.19 -8.52 -13.30
CA ALA A 360 1.66 -9.05 -14.54
C ALA A 360 0.78 -7.99 -15.21
N TYR A 361 0.40 -8.25 -16.46
CA TYR A 361 -0.67 -7.53 -17.13
C TYR A 361 -1.24 -8.39 -18.24
N VAL A 362 -2.50 -8.14 -18.58
CA VAL A 362 -3.12 -8.60 -19.83
C VAL A 362 -3.26 -7.42 -20.80
N GLU A 363 -2.83 -7.62 -22.04
CA GLU A 363 -3.14 -6.74 -23.17
C GLU A 363 -4.12 -7.50 -24.08
N ILE A 364 -5.34 -7.00 -24.22
CA ILE A 364 -6.40 -7.61 -25.06
C ILE A 364 -6.61 -6.70 -26.26
N SER A 365 -6.59 -7.30 -27.45
CA SER A 365 -6.93 -6.64 -28.71
C SER A 365 -7.84 -7.52 -29.57
N GLU A 366 -8.29 -6.98 -30.70
CA GLU A 366 -9.12 -7.71 -31.66
C GLU A 366 -8.40 -8.89 -32.33
N ASP A 367 -7.08 -8.80 -32.46
CA ASP A 367 -6.25 -9.77 -33.20
C ASP A 367 -5.39 -10.66 -32.29
N GLU A 368 -5.11 -10.21 -31.06
CA GLU A 368 -4.12 -10.82 -30.17
C GLU A 368 -4.40 -10.50 -28.70
N THR A 369 -4.33 -11.51 -27.84
CA THR A 369 -4.33 -11.41 -26.39
C THR A 369 -2.98 -11.83 -25.82
N VAL A 370 -2.37 -10.95 -25.03
CA VAL A 370 -1.08 -11.16 -24.40
C VAL A 370 -1.25 -11.27 -22.89
N LEU A 371 -0.90 -12.43 -22.32
CA LEU A 371 -0.67 -12.58 -20.89
C LEU A 371 0.82 -12.36 -20.60
N ALA A 372 1.15 -11.29 -19.88
CA ALA A 372 2.53 -10.96 -19.57
C ALA A 372 2.83 -11.11 -18.08
N MET A 373 3.96 -11.74 -17.76
CA MET A 373 4.41 -12.01 -16.40
C MET A 373 5.80 -11.43 -16.12
N ASP A 374 5.97 -10.74 -14.99
CA ASP A 374 7.30 -10.30 -14.54
C ASP A 374 8.04 -11.45 -13.86
N PHE A 375 9.07 -11.97 -14.54
CA PHE A 375 9.84 -13.12 -14.04
C PHE A 375 10.67 -12.81 -12.78
N ARG A 376 10.84 -11.53 -12.40
CA ARG A 376 11.61 -11.11 -11.21
C ARG A 376 10.72 -10.96 -9.97
N ASP A 377 9.43 -10.64 -10.16
CA ASP A 377 8.52 -10.30 -9.07
C ASP A 377 7.55 -11.41 -8.66
N ASN A 378 7.45 -12.48 -9.46
CA ASN A 378 6.51 -13.58 -9.22
C ASN A 378 7.09 -14.76 -8.42
N ALA A 379 8.18 -14.56 -7.67
CA ALA A 379 8.81 -15.65 -6.89
C ALA A 379 7.96 -16.11 -5.68
N HIS A 380 7.10 -15.24 -5.13
CA HIS A 380 6.27 -15.58 -3.97
C HIS A 380 4.92 -16.15 -4.41
N LYS A 381 4.73 -17.47 -4.22
CA LYS A 381 3.53 -18.20 -4.67
C LYS A 381 2.20 -17.51 -4.36
N ALA A 382 1.95 -17.11 -3.12
CA ALA A 382 0.65 -16.51 -2.76
C ALA A 382 0.34 -15.21 -3.52
N ALA A 383 1.37 -14.39 -3.78
CA ALA A 383 1.20 -13.17 -4.55
C ALA A 383 1.03 -13.46 -6.03
N ARG A 384 1.77 -14.45 -6.53
CA ARG A 384 1.64 -14.92 -7.90
C ARG A 384 0.22 -15.46 -8.16
N TYR A 385 -0.32 -16.32 -7.30
CA TYR A 385 -1.71 -16.80 -7.43
C TYR A 385 -2.75 -15.68 -7.39
N ARG A 386 -2.59 -14.71 -6.49
CA ARG A 386 -3.47 -13.52 -6.49
C ARG A 386 -3.35 -12.70 -7.77
N THR A 387 -2.14 -12.61 -8.32
CA THR A 387 -1.88 -11.95 -9.60
C THR A 387 -2.54 -12.71 -10.74
N HIS A 388 -2.46 -14.05 -10.76
CA HIS A 388 -3.13 -14.89 -11.74
C HIS A 388 -4.64 -14.67 -11.69
N VAL A 389 -5.24 -14.67 -10.50
CA VAL A 389 -6.68 -14.39 -10.32
C VAL A 389 -7.05 -12.98 -10.78
N HIS A 390 -6.17 -11.99 -10.55
CA HIS A 390 -6.37 -10.61 -11.03
C HIS A 390 -6.34 -10.53 -12.55
N GLU A 391 -5.33 -11.12 -13.20
CA GLU A 391 -5.21 -11.11 -14.66
C GLU A 391 -6.32 -11.94 -15.33
N PHE A 392 -6.71 -13.07 -14.74
CA PHE A 392 -7.88 -13.82 -15.19
C PHE A 392 -9.16 -12.98 -15.13
N ALA A 393 -9.34 -12.17 -14.10
CA ALA A 393 -10.50 -11.30 -14.02
C ALA A 393 -10.56 -10.29 -15.18
N HIS A 394 -9.41 -9.85 -15.72
CA HIS A 394 -9.38 -9.05 -16.95
C HIS A 394 -9.82 -9.86 -18.18
N LEU A 395 -9.29 -11.08 -18.35
CA LEU A 395 -9.69 -11.99 -19.43
C LEU A 395 -11.19 -12.32 -19.41
N TYR A 396 -11.74 -12.52 -18.23
CA TYR A 396 -13.15 -12.86 -18.03
C TYR A 396 -14.09 -11.66 -18.24
N SER A 397 -13.67 -10.45 -17.85
CA SER A 397 -14.57 -9.28 -17.82
C SER A 397 -14.38 -8.30 -18.98
N LEU A 398 -13.37 -8.48 -19.82
CA LEU A 398 -13.06 -7.59 -20.94
C LEU A 398 -12.90 -8.36 -22.27
N PRO A 399 -13.78 -9.31 -22.62
CA PRO A 399 -13.64 -10.02 -23.89
C PRO A 399 -13.73 -9.03 -25.07
N PRO A 400 -12.93 -9.19 -26.15
CA PRO A 400 -12.88 -8.23 -27.25
C PRO A 400 -14.24 -7.88 -27.85
N GLU A 401 -15.15 -8.86 -27.92
CA GLU A 401 -16.51 -8.69 -28.43
C GLU A 401 -17.40 -7.75 -27.62
N ASP A 402 -17.04 -7.43 -26.37
CA ASP A 402 -17.76 -6.47 -25.53
C ASP A 402 -17.48 -5.01 -25.93
N PHE A 403 -16.48 -4.78 -26.78
CA PHE A 403 -16.10 -3.46 -27.26
C PHE A 403 -16.58 -3.21 -28.69
N THR A 404 -16.83 -1.93 -29.01
CA THR A 404 -17.07 -1.51 -30.39
C THR A 404 -15.79 -1.59 -31.22
N ASP A 405 -15.93 -1.93 -32.51
CA ASP A 405 -14.81 -2.15 -33.47
C ASP A 405 -13.81 -0.98 -33.54
N GLU A 406 -14.23 0.23 -33.17
CA GLU A 406 -13.37 1.42 -33.15
C GLU A 406 -12.34 1.42 -32.01
N CYS A 407 -12.51 0.57 -30.99
CA CYS A 407 -11.73 0.59 -29.74
C CYS A 407 -11.21 -0.79 -29.29
N ALA A 408 -11.42 -1.83 -30.08
CA ALA A 408 -11.04 -3.19 -29.71
C ALA A 408 -9.55 -3.33 -29.36
N ALA A 409 -8.68 -2.46 -29.88
CA ALA A 409 -7.24 -2.48 -29.59
C ALA A 409 -6.84 -2.01 -28.17
N ASP A 410 -7.72 -1.35 -27.40
CA ASP A 410 -7.31 -0.65 -26.16
C ASP A 410 -8.21 -0.88 -24.93
N THR A 411 -9.23 -1.75 -24.99
CA THR A 411 -10.24 -2.00 -23.91
C THR A 411 -10.72 -0.71 -23.22
N ALA A 412 -10.99 0.31 -24.03
CA ALA A 412 -11.36 1.63 -23.53
C ALA A 412 -12.80 1.65 -22.99
N MET A 413 -12.97 2.10 -21.74
CA MET A 413 -14.25 2.04 -21.02
C MET A 413 -15.39 2.82 -21.70
N ASP A 414 -15.07 3.83 -22.51
CA ASP A 414 -16.03 4.63 -23.28
C ASP A 414 -16.57 3.92 -24.53
N CYS A 415 -15.98 2.79 -24.90
CA CYS A 415 -16.35 2.02 -26.08
C CYS A 415 -17.04 0.69 -25.77
N LEU A 416 -17.34 0.47 -24.51
CA LEU A 416 -17.97 -0.73 -23.99
C LEU A 416 -19.44 -0.77 -24.41
N LYS A 417 -19.88 -1.91 -24.96
CA LYS A 417 -21.27 -2.14 -25.37
C LYS A 417 -22.17 -2.20 -24.13
N GLU A 418 -23.40 -1.73 -24.30
CA GLU A 418 -24.47 -1.92 -23.29
C GLU A 418 -24.74 -3.42 -23.09
N ASP A 419 -25.31 -3.77 -21.93
CA ASP A 419 -25.66 -5.15 -21.55
C ASP A 419 -24.46 -6.13 -21.46
N THR A 420 -23.24 -5.60 -21.31
CA THR A 420 -22.03 -6.38 -21.02
C THR A 420 -21.72 -6.38 -19.53
N LEU A 421 -20.99 -7.37 -19.06
CA LEU A 421 -20.65 -7.52 -17.63
C LEU A 421 -19.95 -6.28 -17.08
N MET A 422 -18.94 -5.79 -17.79
CA MET A 422 -18.18 -4.62 -17.37
C MET A 422 -19.01 -3.33 -17.45
N HIS A 423 -19.97 -3.25 -18.38
CA HIS A 423 -20.85 -2.10 -18.50
C HIS A 423 -21.76 -2.03 -17.28
N ASP A 424 -22.38 -3.15 -16.93
CA ASP A 424 -23.28 -3.26 -15.79
C ASP A 424 -22.54 -2.98 -14.47
N TYR A 425 -21.31 -3.50 -14.33
CA TYR A 425 -20.46 -3.18 -13.18
C TYR A 425 -20.15 -1.68 -13.10
N THR A 426 -19.79 -1.06 -14.23
CA THR A 426 -19.47 0.38 -14.32
C THR A 426 -20.70 1.24 -14.00
N VAL A 427 -21.85 0.92 -14.58
CA VAL A 427 -23.11 1.65 -14.31
C VAL A 427 -23.50 1.52 -12.84
N ARG A 428 -23.45 0.30 -12.28
CA ARG A 428 -23.88 0.05 -10.90
C ARG A 428 -22.96 0.68 -9.86
N PHE A 429 -21.66 0.68 -10.08
CA PHE A 429 -20.69 1.03 -9.03
C PHE A 429 -19.84 2.27 -9.30
N TRP A 430 -19.84 2.82 -10.51
CA TRP A 430 -19.00 3.97 -10.87
C TRP A 430 -19.76 5.18 -11.40
N SER A 431 -21.03 5.03 -11.81
CA SER A 431 -21.81 6.11 -12.42
C SER A 431 -21.94 7.37 -11.54
N HIS A 432 -21.94 7.21 -10.21
CA HIS A 432 -22.05 8.32 -9.26
C HIS A 432 -20.79 9.19 -9.17
N TYR A 433 -19.63 8.69 -9.59
CA TYR A 433 -18.41 9.50 -9.66
C TYR A 433 -18.43 10.46 -10.86
N GLY A 434 -19.14 10.08 -11.93
CA GLY A 434 -19.20 10.80 -13.19
C GLY A 434 -18.10 10.41 -14.18
N ALA A 435 -18.39 10.55 -15.48
CA ALA A 435 -17.57 10.03 -16.59
C ALA A 435 -16.08 10.46 -16.54
N GLY A 436 -15.80 11.66 -16.01
CA GLY A 436 -14.42 12.16 -15.87
C GLY A 436 -13.53 11.39 -14.90
N TRP A 437 -14.08 10.44 -14.14
CA TRP A 437 -13.36 9.59 -13.19
C TRP A 437 -13.27 8.11 -13.62
N LEU A 438 -13.82 7.74 -14.79
CA LEU A 438 -13.75 6.36 -15.30
C LEU A 438 -12.34 5.97 -15.77
N GLU A 439 -11.47 6.95 -16.05
CA GLU A 439 -10.07 6.70 -16.39
C GLU A 439 -9.15 7.69 -15.68
N ASN A 440 -8.53 7.22 -14.58
CA ASN A 440 -7.67 8.01 -13.71
C ASN A 440 -6.17 7.78 -13.93
N ARG A 441 -5.77 6.84 -14.80
CA ARG A 441 -4.35 6.57 -15.10
C ARG A 441 -3.62 7.81 -15.62
N TYR A 442 -4.32 8.65 -16.39
CA TYR A 442 -3.78 9.88 -16.98
C TYR A 442 -3.82 11.09 -16.04
N LYS A 443 -4.51 10.99 -14.90
CA LYS A 443 -4.56 12.07 -13.91
C LYS A 443 -3.24 12.21 -13.17
N SER A 444 -3.02 13.33 -12.49
CA SER A 444 -1.88 13.44 -11.59
C SER A 444 -2.05 12.51 -10.39
N GLN A 445 -0.94 12.07 -9.80
CA GLN A 445 -0.97 11.27 -8.56
C GLN A 445 -1.78 11.97 -7.46
N ALA A 446 -1.67 13.30 -7.37
CA ALA A 446 -2.41 14.12 -6.43
C ALA A 446 -3.94 13.99 -6.56
N GLU A 447 -4.43 13.95 -7.80
CA GLU A 447 -5.86 13.79 -8.08
C GLU A 447 -6.33 12.38 -7.75
N ARG A 448 -5.54 11.36 -8.10
CA ARG A 448 -5.83 9.96 -7.73
C ARG A 448 -5.87 9.75 -6.23
N ASP A 449 -4.87 10.24 -5.51
CA ASP A 449 -4.79 10.15 -4.04
C ASP A 449 -6.00 10.84 -3.39
N ALA A 450 -6.41 12.00 -3.92
CA ALA A 450 -7.58 12.72 -3.43
C ALA A 450 -8.89 11.98 -3.74
N PHE A 451 -9.03 11.41 -4.94
CA PHE A 451 -10.19 10.61 -5.32
C PHE A 451 -10.34 9.38 -4.43
N PHE A 452 -9.27 8.61 -4.23
CA PHE A 452 -9.29 7.47 -3.32
C PHE A 452 -9.57 7.90 -1.88
N ALA A 453 -8.92 8.95 -1.37
CA ALA A 453 -9.13 9.41 0.01
C ALA A 453 -10.56 9.90 0.29
N ASN A 454 -11.23 10.48 -0.71
CA ASN A 454 -12.62 10.91 -0.60
C ASN A 454 -13.62 9.75 -0.70
N ASN A 455 -13.19 8.59 -1.23
CA ASN A 455 -14.01 7.41 -1.47
C ASN A 455 -13.38 6.16 -0.82
N ILE A 456 -12.76 6.33 0.36
CA ILE A 456 -11.91 5.28 0.97
C ILE A 456 -12.70 4.03 1.40
N THR A 457 -14.01 4.13 1.53
CA THR A 457 -14.92 3.01 1.83
C THR A 457 -15.40 2.27 0.58
N ASP A 458 -15.01 2.75 -0.59
CA ASP A 458 -15.49 2.26 -1.87
C ASP A 458 -14.48 1.32 -2.55
N PHE A 459 -13.25 1.29 -2.05
CA PHE A 459 -12.12 0.56 -2.60
C PHE A 459 -11.23 0.01 -1.46
N TYR A 460 -10.80 -1.26 -1.54
CA TYR A 460 -9.87 -1.84 -0.57
C TYR A 460 -8.44 -1.28 -0.72
N VAL A 461 -8.04 -0.95 -1.95
CA VAL A 461 -6.70 -0.44 -2.26
C VAL A 461 -6.75 0.72 -3.26
N PRO A 462 -5.77 1.65 -3.23
CA PRO A 462 -5.72 2.78 -4.17
C PRO A 462 -5.70 2.38 -5.65
N TYR A 463 -5.23 1.17 -5.96
CA TYR A 463 -5.14 0.67 -7.34
C TYR A 463 -6.52 0.49 -8.00
N GLN A 464 -7.54 0.07 -7.23
CA GLN A 464 -8.92 -0.03 -7.73
C GLN A 464 -9.48 1.31 -8.19
N ALA A 465 -9.04 2.41 -7.57
CA ALA A 465 -9.49 3.74 -7.89
C ALA A 465 -8.90 4.28 -9.20
N VAL A 466 -8.15 3.47 -9.97
CA VAL A 466 -7.59 3.85 -11.27
C VAL A 466 -8.68 3.89 -12.35
N ASN A 467 -9.50 2.85 -12.45
CA ASN A 467 -10.60 2.73 -13.41
C ASN A 467 -11.50 1.52 -13.03
N PRO A 468 -12.69 1.37 -13.64
CA PRO A 468 -13.59 0.25 -13.36
C PRO A 468 -12.97 -1.14 -13.60
N LYS A 469 -12.10 -1.30 -14.60
CA LYS A 469 -11.47 -2.59 -14.88
C LYS A 469 -10.53 -3.06 -13.77
N GLU A 470 -9.68 -2.18 -13.23
CA GLU A 470 -8.84 -2.54 -12.08
C GLU A 470 -9.68 -2.77 -10.81
N ASP A 471 -10.80 -2.05 -10.66
CA ASP A 471 -11.71 -2.25 -9.53
C ASP A 471 -12.41 -3.60 -9.56
N TYR A 472 -12.92 -4.00 -10.73
CA TYR A 472 -13.49 -5.32 -10.95
C TYR A 472 -12.46 -6.41 -10.67
N ALA A 473 -11.26 -6.32 -11.26
CA ALA A 473 -10.23 -7.35 -11.13
C ALA A 473 -9.78 -7.58 -9.67
N VAL A 474 -9.58 -6.50 -8.91
CA VAL A 474 -9.27 -6.62 -7.48
C VAL A 474 -10.48 -7.13 -6.69
N THR A 475 -11.70 -6.68 -7.01
CA THR A 475 -12.91 -7.15 -6.33
C THR A 475 -13.12 -8.65 -6.56
N PHE A 476 -12.92 -9.14 -7.79
CA PHE A 476 -12.95 -10.55 -8.14
C PHE A 476 -11.87 -11.33 -7.36
N THR A 477 -10.65 -10.78 -7.28
CA THR A 477 -9.58 -11.36 -6.46
C THR A 477 -9.97 -11.47 -4.98
N MET A 478 -10.61 -10.44 -4.42
CA MET A 478 -11.11 -10.47 -3.04
C MET A 478 -12.23 -11.51 -2.87
N PHE A 479 -13.14 -11.60 -3.83
CA PHE A 479 -14.22 -12.57 -3.85
C PHE A 479 -13.70 -14.01 -3.87
N VAL A 480 -12.71 -14.32 -4.70
CA VAL A 480 -12.11 -15.66 -4.77
C VAL A 480 -11.31 -15.98 -3.51
N THR A 481 -10.43 -15.09 -3.08
CA THR A 481 -9.40 -15.40 -2.06
C THR A 481 -9.82 -15.13 -0.61
N ARG A 482 -11.07 -14.71 -0.37
CA ARG A 482 -11.60 -14.44 0.98
C ARG A 482 -12.97 -15.05 1.17
N ALA A 483 -13.33 -15.27 2.42
CA ALA A 483 -14.72 -15.54 2.79
C ALA A 483 -15.59 -14.30 2.50
N ILE A 484 -16.89 -14.53 2.27
CA ILE A 484 -17.84 -13.44 2.04
C ILE A 484 -17.79 -12.42 3.19
N PRO A 485 -17.65 -11.10 2.92
CA PRO A 485 -17.64 -10.11 3.97
C PRO A 485 -19.01 -10.02 4.65
N ALA A 486 -18.99 -9.67 5.94
CA ALA A 486 -20.21 -9.40 6.68
C ALA A 486 -21.02 -8.28 6.02
N GLU A 487 -22.35 -8.32 6.17
CA GLU A 487 -23.20 -7.25 5.67
C GLU A 487 -22.78 -5.90 6.28
N SER A 488 -22.45 -4.97 5.40
CA SER A 488 -22.03 -3.63 5.76
C SER A 488 -22.59 -2.64 4.74
N GLY A 489 -22.66 -1.36 5.12
CA GLY A 489 -23.01 -0.29 4.19
C GLY A 489 -21.84 0.23 3.36
N GLN A 490 -20.68 -0.44 3.40
CA GLN A 490 -19.48 0.00 2.68
C GLN A 490 -19.51 -0.53 1.25
N LEU A 491 -19.30 0.34 0.27
CA LEU A 491 -19.42 -0.01 -1.14
C LEU A 491 -18.41 -1.09 -1.57
N GLN A 492 -17.20 -1.10 -0.98
CA GLN A 492 -16.22 -2.16 -1.22
C GLN A 492 -16.73 -3.57 -0.83
N ASP A 493 -17.46 -3.70 0.28
CA ASP A 493 -18.00 -5.00 0.72
C ASP A 493 -19.22 -5.38 -0.12
N ILE A 494 -20.04 -4.39 -0.50
CA ILE A 494 -21.18 -4.58 -1.41
C ILE A 494 -20.72 -5.12 -2.76
N LYS A 495 -19.64 -4.58 -3.34
CA LYS A 495 -19.05 -5.04 -4.61
C LYS A 495 -18.60 -6.51 -4.55
N VAL A 496 -17.97 -6.94 -3.45
CA VAL A 496 -17.59 -8.35 -3.27
C VAL A 496 -18.83 -9.22 -3.13
N ARG A 497 -19.82 -8.77 -2.35
CA ARG A 497 -21.08 -9.51 -2.15
C ARG A 497 -21.89 -9.64 -3.44
N SER A 498 -21.88 -8.63 -4.32
CA SER A 498 -22.60 -8.70 -5.58
C SER A 498 -22.05 -9.76 -6.54
N MET A 499 -20.79 -10.20 -6.38
CA MET A 499 -20.26 -11.31 -7.17
C MET A 499 -20.99 -12.64 -6.88
N TYR A 500 -21.63 -12.78 -5.70
CA TYR A 500 -22.43 -13.95 -5.35
C TYR A 500 -23.83 -13.95 -6.00
N GLU A 501 -24.24 -12.86 -6.66
CA GLU A 501 -25.54 -12.77 -7.35
C GLU A 501 -25.55 -13.56 -8.66
N ASP A 502 -24.38 -13.83 -9.22
CA ASP A 502 -24.20 -14.56 -10.47
C ASP A 502 -23.75 -16.01 -10.17
N PRO A 503 -24.58 -17.01 -10.51
CA PRO A 503 -24.22 -18.42 -10.38
C PRO A 503 -22.89 -18.79 -11.05
N GLU A 504 -22.52 -18.15 -12.17
CA GLU A 504 -21.28 -18.46 -12.89
C GLU A 504 -20.05 -17.98 -12.10
N HIS A 505 -20.07 -16.78 -11.50
CA HIS A 505 -19.00 -16.34 -10.61
C HIS A 505 -18.80 -17.30 -9.43
N VAL A 506 -19.88 -17.80 -8.84
CA VAL A 506 -19.81 -18.72 -7.68
C VAL A 506 -19.26 -20.08 -8.08
N LYS A 507 -19.61 -20.58 -9.28
CA LYS A 507 -19.00 -21.77 -9.88
C LYS A 507 -17.50 -21.56 -10.11
N LEU A 508 -17.11 -20.47 -10.79
CA LEU A 508 -15.71 -20.10 -11.03
C LEU A 508 -14.90 -20.04 -9.74
N ARG A 509 -15.43 -19.41 -8.69
CA ARG A 509 -14.77 -19.38 -7.38
C ARG A 509 -14.51 -20.77 -6.81
N ALA A 510 -15.49 -21.68 -6.90
CA ALA A 510 -15.34 -23.03 -6.39
C ALA A 510 -14.29 -23.82 -7.19
N ASP A 511 -14.32 -23.71 -8.53
CA ASP A 511 -13.36 -24.35 -9.43
C ASP A 511 -11.93 -23.83 -9.22
N ILE A 512 -11.73 -22.51 -9.19
CA ILE A 512 -10.41 -21.88 -8.97
C ILE A 512 -9.81 -22.33 -7.63
N LEU A 513 -10.61 -22.29 -6.55
CA LEU A 513 -10.13 -22.69 -5.23
C LEU A 513 -9.85 -24.20 -5.14
N ARG A 514 -10.62 -25.04 -5.84
CA ARG A 514 -10.35 -26.48 -5.95
C ARG A 514 -9.02 -26.71 -6.66
N ASN A 515 -8.85 -26.12 -7.84
CA ASN A 515 -7.67 -26.31 -8.69
C ASN A 515 -6.41 -25.81 -7.97
N LEU A 516 -6.50 -24.65 -7.29
CA LEU A 516 -5.42 -24.11 -6.46
C LEU A 516 -5.03 -25.05 -5.31
N LEU A 517 -6.02 -25.63 -4.62
CA LEU A 517 -5.77 -26.61 -3.56
C LEU A 517 -5.14 -27.90 -4.09
N GLU A 518 -5.55 -28.37 -5.27
CA GLU A 518 -5.00 -29.56 -5.92
C GLU A 518 -3.56 -29.34 -6.39
N LEU A 519 -3.25 -28.17 -6.97
CA LEU A 519 -1.90 -27.75 -7.32
C LEU A 519 -0.96 -27.77 -6.11
N GLU A 520 -1.35 -27.17 -4.99
CA GLU A 520 -0.50 -27.16 -3.79
C GLU A 520 -0.37 -28.56 -3.17
N ARG A 521 -1.39 -29.41 -3.26
CA ARG A 521 -1.31 -30.81 -2.83
C ARG A 521 -0.36 -31.67 -3.67
N ALA A 522 -0.25 -31.38 -4.96
CA ALA A 522 0.62 -32.10 -5.87
C ALA A 522 2.09 -31.65 -5.77
N GLY A 523 2.33 -30.45 -5.24
CA GLY A 523 3.67 -29.86 -5.06
C GLY A 523 4.38 -30.21 -3.74
N ASP A 524 3.66 -30.76 -2.76
CA ASP A 524 4.17 -31.32 -1.50
C ASP A 524 4.51 -32.82 -1.62
#